data_AF-A0A4R5G490-F1
#
_entry.id   AF-A0A4R5G490-F1
#
_cell.length_a   1.000
_cell.length_b   1.000
_cell.length_c   1.000
_cell.angle_alpha   90.00
_cell.angle_beta   90.00
_cell.angle_gamma   90.00
#
_symmetry.space_group_name_H-M   'P 1'
#
loop_
_entity.id
_entity.type
_entity.pdbx_description
1 polymer ?
#
loop_
_entity_poly.entity_id
_entity_poly.type
_entity_poly.pdbx_seq_one_letter_code
_entity_poly.pdbx_strand_id
1 'polypeptide(L)'
;ILYYRDRDDKNIDIKMETGTGKTYVYTRAMYELHQRFGIFKFVIVVPTPAIKEGTKNFIQSSYAKQHFAQFYGNTRIDLNVINAGDFKAKSGRKNFPAHLTNFIEGSRQNANTIQVLLINAGMLNSKSMKKSDYDQTLIGGTTQPLEAIQQTRPIVIIDEPHRFPRDKANYKAIEALKPQTIIRFGATFPDVTVGSGRNRQVKKDYYRGEPQYNLNAVDSFNNGLVKGIDIFYPNLSEQQARKSWIVDKVSAKELILKQGDIHKTLYVGDNLSDVDDDFEGDVVYAGSKVLSNDLELSKGMILIPGTFQASYQEMIIEDALNEHFRKEQENFFRLNN
;
A
#
# COMPACT_ATOMS: atom_id res chain seq x y z
N ILE A 1 -20.79 6.97 20.62
CA ILE A 1 -20.61 5.54 20.21
C ILE A 1 -21.58 5.30 19.06
N LEU A 2 -21.10 4.77 17.94
CA LEU A 2 -21.93 4.33 16.82
C LEU A 2 -22.35 2.87 17.04
N TYR A 3 -23.60 2.55 16.71
CA TYR A 3 -24.18 1.20 16.83
C TYR A 3 -24.24 0.52 15.45
N TYR A 4 -23.10 0.48 14.75
CA TYR A 4 -22.98 0.00 13.37
C TYR A 4 -22.10 -1.24 13.23
N ARG A 5 -21.79 -1.89 14.36
CA ARG A 5 -21.03 -3.14 14.36
C ARG A 5 -21.72 -4.20 13.48
N ASP A 6 -20.93 -4.95 12.73
CA ASP A 6 -21.36 -6.03 11.83
C ASP A 6 -22.35 -5.59 10.72
N ARG A 7 -22.34 -4.30 10.36
CA ARG A 7 -23.21 -3.73 9.33
C ARG A 7 -22.42 -3.19 8.14
N ASP A 8 -22.37 -3.98 7.07
CA ASP A 8 -21.76 -3.59 5.81
C ASP A 8 -22.34 -2.30 5.22
N ASP A 9 -23.66 -2.11 5.34
CA ASP A 9 -24.38 -0.91 4.86
C ASP A 9 -23.96 0.39 5.58
N LYS A 10 -23.17 0.27 6.66
CA LYS A 10 -22.65 1.39 7.45
C LYS A 10 -21.14 1.60 7.31
N ASN A 11 -20.45 0.72 6.59
CA ASN A 11 -19.07 0.94 6.19
C ASN A 11 -19.01 1.93 5.01
N ILE A 12 -17.87 2.58 4.81
CA ILE A 12 -17.71 3.70 3.88
C ILE A 12 -16.52 3.45 2.97
N ASP A 13 -16.69 3.71 1.68
CA ASP A 13 -15.64 3.63 0.69
C ASP A 13 -15.33 5.00 0.10
N ILE A 14 -14.07 5.41 0.17
CA ILE A 14 -13.57 6.69 -0.34
C ILE A 14 -12.55 6.41 -1.43
N LYS A 15 -12.93 6.66 -2.68
CA LYS A 15 -12.05 6.51 -3.84
C LYS A 15 -11.30 7.82 -4.10
N MET A 16 -9.98 7.73 -4.05
CA MET A 16 -9.07 8.87 -4.25
C MET A 16 -7.82 8.43 -4.98
N GLU A 17 -7.48 9.12 -6.07
CA GLU A 17 -6.30 8.83 -6.86
C GLU A 17 -4.99 8.93 -6.05
N THR A 18 -3.96 8.22 -6.49
CA THR A 18 -2.61 8.33 -5.93
C THR A 18 -2.07 9.75 -6.10
N GLY A 19 -1.37 10.27 -5.09
CA GLY A 19 -0.85 11.63 -5.10
C GLY A 19 -1.84 12.73 -4.68
N THR A 20 -3.12 12.41 -4.45
CA THR A 20 -4.16 13.41 -4.07
C THR A 20 -4.32 13.64 -2.55
N GLY A 21 -3.38 13.16 -1.73
CA GLY A 21 -3.37 13.45 -0.28
C GLY A 21 -4.28 12.57 0.59
N LYS A 22 -4.53 11.30 0.23
CA LYS A 22 -5.31 10.33 1.02
C LYS A 22 -4.98 10.33 2.53
N THR A 23 -3.69 10.31 2.87
CA THR A 23 -3.20 10.35 4.27
C THR A 23 -3.66 11.58 5.03
N TYR A 24 -3.64 12.75 4.38
CA TYR A 24 -4.18 13.98 4.96
C TYR A 24 -5.69 13.84 5.22
N VAL A 25 -6.44 13.32 4.23
CA VAL A 25 -7.90 13.23 4.32
C VAL A 25 -8.36 12.31 5.44
N TYR A 26 -7.81 11.10 5.57
CA TYR A 26 -8.23 10.23 6.68
C TYR A 26 -7.75 10.75 8.04
N THR A 27 -6.63 11.47 8.09
CA THR A 27 -6.16 12.12 9.33
C THR A 27 -7.14 13.22 9.75
N ARG A 28 -7.53 14.07 8.80
CA ARG A 28 -8.57 15.09 9.02
C ARG A 28 -9.91 14.45 9.39
N ALA A 29 -10.28 13.33 8.77
CA ALA A 29 -11.51 12.61 9.10
C ALA A 29 -11.53 12.15 10.57
N MET A 30 -10.40 11.69 11.12
CA MET A 30 -10.33 11.34 12.55
C MET A 30 -10.61 12.57 13.45
N TYR A 31 -10.04 13.73 13.11
CA TYR A 31 -10.31 14.99 13.82
C TYR A 31 -11.79 15.41 13.72
N GLU A 32 -12.38 15.39 12.53
CA GLU A 32 -13.79 15.75 12.30
C GLU A 32 -14.73 14.79 13.04
N LEU A 33 -14.47 13.48 12.99
CA LEU A 33 -15.26 12.48 13.71
C LEU A 33 -15.14 12.64 15.23
N HIS A 34 -13.98 13.07 15.71
CA HIS A 34 -13.77 13.40 17.10
C HIS A 34 -14.58 14.63 17.51
N GLN A 35 -14.46 15.73 16.78
CA GLN A 35 -15.14 16.98 17.08
C GLN A 35 -16.67 16.84 17.01
N ARG A 36 -17.20 16.15 16.00
CA ARG A 36 -18.65 16.05 15.76
C ARG A 36 -19.33 14.97 16.59
N PHE A 37 -18.66 13.85 16.83
CA PHE A 37 -19.28 12.66 17.43
C PHE A 37 -18.57 12.15 18.70
N GLY A 38 -17.51 12.82 19.15
CA GLY A 38 -16.74 12.43 20.33
C GLY A 38 -16.07 11.05 20.19
N ILE A 39 -15.75 10.66 18.95
CA ILE A 39 -15.02 9.42 18.65
C ILE A 39 -13.54 9.66 18.84
N PHE A 40 -12.85 8.79 19.56
CA PHE A 40 -11.46 9.03 19.94
C PHE A 40 -10.58 7.79 19.87
N LYS A 41 -11.12 6.63 19.41
CA LYS A 41 -10.39 5.37 19.24
C LYS A 41 -10.43 4.97 17.77
N PHE A 42 -9.29 5.02 17.13
CA PHE A 42 -9.13 4.67 15.72
C PHE A 42 -8.03 3.62 15.54
N VAL A 43 -8.23 2.72 14.58
CA VAL A 43 -7.19 1.78 14.13
C VAL A 43 -6.94 2.04 12.65
N ILE A 44 -5.73 2.40 12.27
CA ILE A 44 -5.31 2.54 10.88
C ILE A 44 -4.59 1.25 10.48
N VAL A 45 -5.11 0.59 9.45
CA VAL A 45 -4.56 -0.66 8.90
C VAL A 45 -3.95 -0.38 7.54
N VAL A 46 -2.65 -0.65 7.43
CA VAL A 46 -1.85 -0.43 6.20
C VAL A 46 -1.24 -1.75 5.69
N PRO A 47 -0.99 -1.90 4.37
CA PRO A 47 -0.55 -3.17 3.83
C PRO A 47 0.95 -3.42 3.97
N THR A 48 1.77 -2.38 3.88
CA THR A 48 3.24 -2.51 3.84
C THR A 48 3.93 -1.69 4.94
N PRO A 49 5.14 -2.09 5.38
CA PRO A 49 5.94 -1.29 6.30
C PRO A 49 6.26 0.11 5.77
N ALA A 50 6.50 0.28 4.46
CA ALA A 50 6.78 1.58 3.86
C ALA A 50 5.60 2.56 4.01
N ILE A 51 4.38 2.10 3.72
CA ILE A 51 3.16 2.92 3.91
C ILE A 51 2.95 3.23 5.40
N LYS A 52 3.30 2.28 6.29
CA LYS A 52 3.26 2.49 7.74
C LYS A 52 4.19 3.61 8.19
N GLU A 53 5.46 3.59 7.77
CA GLU A 53 6.41 4.65 8.12
C GLU A 53 6.02 5.99 7.49
N GLY A 54 5.53 6.01 6.25
CA GLY A 54 5.00 7.23 5.62
C GLY A 54 3.83 7.84 6.40
N THR A 55 2.86 7.01 6.80
CA THR A 55 1.71 7.42 7.62
C THR A 55 2.14 7.98 8.97
N LYS A 56 3.04 7.27 9.65
CA LYS A 56 3.61 7.67 10.94
C LYS A 56 4.33 9.01 10.83
N ASN A 57 5.22 9.16 9.86
CA ASN A 57 6.00 10.38 9.64
C ASN A 57 5.08 11.58 9.38
N PHE A 58 4.05 11.39 8.55
CA PHE A 58 3.06 12.44 8.29
C PHE A 58 2.34 12.88 9.58
N ILE A 59 1.70 11.94 10.29
CA ILE A 59 0.91 12.24 11.50
C ILE A 59 1.77 12.83 12.62
N GLN A 60 3.01 12.38 12.77
CA GLN A 60 3.92 12.83 13.83
C GLN A 60 4.66 14.14 13.50
N SER A 61 4.69 14.55 12.24
CA SER A 61 5.41 15.75 11.80
C SER A 61 4.93 17.02 12.52
N SER A 62 5.86 17.96 12.74
CA SER A 62 5.57 19.26 13.36
C SER A 62 4.60 20.09 12.51
N TYR A 63 4.79 20.11 11.20
CA TYR A 63 3.93 20.85 10.28
C TYR A 63 2.49 20.32 10.30
N ALA A 64 2.27 19.00 10.32
CA ALA A 64 0.92 18.45 10.34
C ALA A 64 0.24 18.76 11.68
N LYS A 65 0.97 18.63 12.80
CA LYS A 65 0.46 19.00 14.13
C LYS A 65 0.06 20.47 14.19
N GLN A 66 0.91 21.38 13.69
CA GLN A 66 0.62 22.80 13.66
C GLN A 66 -0.58 23.11 12.75
N HIS A 67 -0.64 22.50 11.57
CA HIS A 67 -1.74 22.63 10.63
C HIS A 67 -3.07 22.20 11.26
N PHE A 68 -3.14 21.01 11.86
CA PHE A 68 -4.37 20.54 12.49
C PHE A 68 -4.75 21.32 13.75
N ALA A 69 -3.77 21.84 14.51
CA ALA A 69 -4.04 22.71 15.66
C ALA A 69 -4.75 24.01 15.27
N GLN A 70 -4.52 24.55 14.06
CA GLN A 70 -5.23 25.74 13.57
C GLN A 70 -6.74 25.49 13.41
N PHE A 71 -7.15 24.26 13.05
CA PHE A 71 -8.56 23.91 12.82
C PHE A 71 -9.22 23.28 14.06
N TYR A 72 -8.46 22.58 14.90
CA TYR A 72 -8.99 21.76 16.00
C TYR A 72 -8.45 22.13 17.40
N GLY A 73 -7.78 23.27 17.50
CA GLY A 73 -7.25 23.82 18.75
C GLY A 73 -6.25 22.86 19.41
N ASN A 74 -6.48 22.56 20.68
CA ASN A 74 -5.60 21.68 21.48
C ASN A 74 -5.79 20.19 21.20
N THR A 75 -6.70 19.82 20.29
CA THR A 75 -6.93 18.41 19.94
C THR A 75 -5.68 17.84 19.27
N ARG A 76 -5.21 16.68 19.72
CA ARG A 76 -4.04 16.01 19.15
C ARG A 76 -4.27 14.53 18.94
N ILE A 77 -3.60 13.98 17.94
CA ILE A 77 -3.48 12.53 17.75
C ILE A 77 -2.33 12.00 18.60
N ASP A 78 -2.64 11.02 19.43
CA ASP A 78 -1.69 10.16 20.11
C ASP A 78 -1.54 8.86 19.31
N LEU A 79 -0.43 8.77 18.56
CA LEU A 79 -0.18 7.71 17.61
C LEU A 79 0.63 6.58 18.25
N ASN A 80 -0.02 5.44 18.40
CA ASN A 80 0.55 4.20 18.91
C ASN A 80 0.88 3.27 17.74
N VAL A 81 2.16 3.00 17.52
CA VAL A 81 2.64 2.18 16.38
C VAL A 81 3.04 0.81 16.89
N ILE A 82 2.57 -0.25 16.22
CA ILE A 82 2.95 -1.63 16.53
C ILE A 82 3.87 -2.19 15.44
N ASN A 83 4.98 -2.75 15.88
CA ASN A 83 5.98 -3.44 15.09
C ASN A 83 6.06 -4.92 15.48
N ALA A 84 6.51 -5.76 14.55
CA ALA A 84 6.64 -7.20 14.79
C ALA A 84 7.59 -7.54 15.96
N GLY A 85 8.57 -6.68 16.24
CA GLY A 85 9.49 -6.84 17.37
C GLY A 85 8.88 -6.57 18.74
N ASP A 86 7.76 -5.83 18.80
CA ASP A 86 7.23 -5.29 20.07
C ASP A 86 6.61 -6.38 20.96
N PHE A 87 6.22 -7.51 20.37
CA PHE A 87 5.72 -8.69 21.10
C PHE A 87 6.83 -9.63 21.57
N LYS A 88 8.11 -9.34 21.30
CA LYS A 88 9.22 -10.16 21.79
C LYS A 88 9.50 -9.82 23.26
N ALA A 89 9.18 -10.75 24.15
CA ALA A 89 9.54 -10.64 25.56
C ALA A 89 11.07 -10.75 25.75
N LYS A 90 11.68 -9.74 26.40
CA LYS A 90 13.12 -9.78 26.73
C LYS A 90 13.45 -10.53 28.04
N SER A 91 12.48 -10.76 28.93
CA SER A 91 12.76 -11.17 30.32
C SER A 91 11.88 -12.31 30.87
N GLY A 92 11.40 -13.23 30.03
CA GLY A 92 10.56 -14.36 30.47
C GLY A 92 9.12 -14.00 30.88
N ARG A 93 8.84 -12.74 31.26
CA ARG A 93 7.50 -12.18 31.45
C ARG A 93 6.88 -11.75 30.13
N LYS A 94 5.63 -12.12 29.89
CA LYS A 94 4.86 -11.76 28.69
C LYS A 94 3.99 -10.55 29.00
N ASN A 95 4.55 -9.36 28.80
CA ASN A 95 3.80 -8.12 28.93
C ASN A 95 3.23 -7.67 27.58
N PHE A 96 2.16 -6.88 27.61
CA PHE A 96 1.65 -6.23 26.41
C PHE A 96 2.66 -5.20 25.88
N PRO A 97 2.73 -4.97 24.56
CA PRO A 97 3.47 -3.85 24.00
C PRO A 97 2.99 -2.52 24.61
N ALA A 98 3.92 -1.66 25.03
CA ALA A 98 3.57 -0.39 25.68
C ALA A 98 2.63 0.49 24.83
N HIS A 99 2.88 0.58 23.52
CA HIS A 99 2.01 1.29 22.59
C HIS A 99 0.59 0.71 22.53
N LEU A 100 0.46 -0.62 22.65
CA LEU A 100 -0.85 -1.25 22.67
C LEU A 100 -1.59 -0.94 23.97
N THR A 101 -0.90 -1.03 25.11
CA THR A 101 -1.45 -0.65 26.42
C THR A 101 -1.90 0.80 26.43
N ASN A 102 -1.06 1.74 25.97
CA ASN A 102 -1.41 3.16 25.86
C ASN A 102 -2.65 3.38 24.99
N PHE A 103 -2.72 2.73 23.82
CA PHE A 103 -3.88 2.81 22.95
C PHE A 103 -5.14 2.27 23.64
N ILE A 104 -5.06 1.16 24.38
CA ILE A 104 -6.23 0.53 25.01
C ILE A 104 -6.70 1.36 26.21
N GLU A 105 -5.79 1.72 27.11
CA GLU A 105 -6.07 2.42 28.36
C GLU A 105 -6.35 3.92 28.18
N GLY A 106 -6.03 4.50 27.01
CA GLY A 106 -6.32 5.90 26.72
C GLY A 106 -7.78 6.26 27.04
N SER A 107 -7.97 7.21 27.95
CA SER A 107 -9.28 7.53 28.56
C SER A 107 -9.95 8.73 27.88
N ARG A 108 -11.29 8.73 27.88
CA ARG A 108 -12.11 9.88 27.48
C ARG A 108 -11.91 11.12 28.36
N GLN A 109 -11.33 10.96 29.56
CA GLN A 109 -11.00 12.08 30.44
C GLN A 109 -10.03 13.07 29.78
N ASN A 110 -9.17 12.59 28.88
CA ASN A 110 -8.38 13.46 28.02
C ASN A 110 -9.18 13.80 26.76
N ALA A 111 -10.14 14.72 26.91
CA ALA A 111 -11.07 15.09 25.85
C ALA A 111 -10.38 15.64 24.59
N ASN A 112 -9.15 16.13 24.70
CA ASN A 112 -8.38 16.68 23.58
C ASN A 112 -7.44 15.66 22.92
N THR A 113 -7.55 14.37 23.25
CA THR A 113 -6.66 13.35 22.69
C THR A 113 -7.42 12.29 21.91
N ILE A 114 -7.02 12.14 20.64
CA ILE A 114 -7.46 11.08 19.74
C ILE A 114 -6.44 9.96 19.81
N GLN A 115 -6.86 8.79 20.29
CA GLN A 115 -6.05 7.59 20.38
C GLN A 115 -6.09 6.83 19.06
N VAL A 116 -4.92 6.68 18.41
CA VAL A 116 -4.80 6.02 17.10
C VAL A 116 -3.81 4.88 17.20
N LEU A 117 -4.24 3.67 16.81
CA LEU A 117 -3.37 2.51 16.64
C LEU A 117 -3.01 2.35 15.17
N LEU A 118 -1.73 2.44 14.82
CA LEU A 118 -1.23 2.18 13.47
C LEU A 118 -0.59 0.79 13.40
N ILE A 119 -1.17 -0.07 12.56
CA ILE A 119 -0.78 -1.48 12.47
C ILE A 119 -0.82 -1.98 11.03
N ASN A 120 0.04 -2.93 10.70
CA ASN A 120 -0.05 -3.68 9.46
C ASN A 120 -0.96 -4.90 9.61
N ALA A 121 -1.72 -5.25 8.58
CA ALA A 121 -2.71 -6.33 8.70
C ALA A 121 -2.10 -7.70 9.07
N GLY A 122 -0.86 -7.97 8.63
CA GLY A 122 -0.15 -9.19 9.00
C GLY A 122 0.03 -9.35 10.52
N MET A 123 0.15 -8.24 11.27
CA MET A 123 0.27 -8.28 12.73
C MET A 123 -1.05 -8.61 13.42
N LEU A 124 -2.18 -8.14 12.90
CA LEU A 124 -3.50 -8.53 13.41
C LEU A 124 -3.75 -10.04 13.35
N ASN A 125 -3.12 -10.73 12.39
CA ASN A 125 -3.19 -12.18 12.27
C ASN A 125 -2.13 -12.95 13.07
N SER A 126 -1.19 -12.26 13.72
CA SER A 126 -0.13 -12.91 14.48
C SER A 126 -0.68 -13.72 15.65
N LYS A 127 0.02 -14.80 16.00
CA LYS A 127 -0.32 -15.60 17.20
C LYS A 127 -0.29 -14.73 18.46
N SER A 128 0.66 -13.80 18.56
CA SER A 128 0.79 -12.88 19.70
C SER A 128 -0.47 -12.06 19.93
N MET A 129 -1.15 -11.61 18.88
CA MET A 129 -2.42 -10.87 19.01
C MET A 129 -3.60 -11.72 19.52
N LYS A 130 -3.54 -13.03 19.31
CA LYS A 130 -4.65 -13.97 19.58
C LYS A 130 -4.42 -14.87 20.80
N LYS A 131 -3.24 -14.83 21.43
CA LYS A 131 -2.96 -15.60 22.64
C LYS A 131 -3.44 -14.84 23.89
N SER A 132 -3.86 -15.61 24.88
CA SER A 132 -4.30 -15.14 26.20
C SER A 132 -3.26 -15.43 27.30
N ASP A 133 -1.97 -15.54 26.92
CA ASP A 133 -0.88 -15.97 27.79
C ASP A 133 -0.04 -14.80 28.33
N TYR A 134 -0.63 -13.60 28.40
CA TYR A 134 0.01 -12.41 28.96
C TYR A 134 -0.22 -12.33 30.47
N ASP A 135 0.85 -11.97 31.20
CA ASP A 135 0.87 -11.92 32.67
C ASP A 135 0.22 -10.62 33.23
N GLN A 136 -0.04 -9.66 32.34
CA GLN A 136 -0.73 -8.42 32.62
C GLN A 136 -2.20 -8.56 32.22
N THR A 137 -3.11 -7.92 32.96
CA THR A 137 -4.50 -7.74 32.54
C THR A 137 -4.71 -6.32 32.03
N LEU A 138 -5.47 -6.19 30.96
CA LEU A 138 -5.94 -4.90 30.44
C LEU A 138 -7.39 -4.67 30.87
N ILE A 139 -8.03 -3.62 30.32
CA ILE A 139 -9.44 -3.29 30.55
C ILE A 139 -10.30 -4.57 30.58
N GLY A 140 -11.15 -4.68 31.60
CA GLY A 140 -12.04 -5.83 31.76
C GLY A 140 -11.38 -7.13 32.22
N GLY A 141 -10.11 -7.11 32.66
CA GLY A 141 -9.39 -8.31 33.11
C GLY A 141 -8.84 -9.16 31.96
N THR A 142 -8.89 -8.65 30.73
CA THR A 142 -8.53 -9.40 29.52
C THR A 142 -7.00 -9.53 29.39
N THR A 143 -6.53 -10.75 29.10
CA THR A 143 -5.12 -11.06 28.81
C THR A 143 -4.86 -11.27 27.32
N GLN A 144 -5.87 -11.11 26.46
CA GLN A 144 -5.75 -11.24 24.99
C GLN A 144 -5.74 -9.86 24.30
N PRO A 145 -4.69 -9.52 23.50
CA PRO A 145 -4.60 -8.24 22.79
C PRO A 145 -5.81 -7.90 21.91
N LEU A 146 -6.26 -8.87 21.11
CA LEU A 146 -7.37 -8.67 20.18
C LEU A 146 -8.68 -8.34 20.92
N GLU A 147 -9.00 -9.09 21.97
CA GLU A 147 -10.19 -8.84 22.78
C GLU A 147 -10.13 -7.47 23.47
N ALA A 148 -8.98 -7.09 24.01
CA ALA A 148 -8.82 -5.78 24.63
C ALA A 148 -9.01 -4.63 23.61
N ILE A 149 -8.57 -4.79 22.36
CA ILE A 149 -8.89 -3.83 21.28
C ILE A 149 -10.40 -3.85 20.96
N GLN A 150 -11.04 -5.03 20.87
CA GLN A 150 -12.49 -5.13 20.60
C GLN A 150 -13.33 -4.35 21.61
N GLN A 151 -12.92 -4.35 22.88
CA GLN A 151 -13.58 -3.60 23.96
C GLN A 151 -13.49 -2.08 23.77
N THR A 152 -12.45 -1.58 23.09
CA THR A 152 -12.33 -0.14 22.76
C THR A 152 -13.33 0.33 21.70
N ARG A 153 -14.00 -0.61 21.00
CA ARG A 153 -14.96 -0.33 19.90
C ARG A 153 -14.38 0.69 18.90
N PRO A 154 -13.25 0.41 18.22
CA PRO A 154 -12.61 1.41 17.37
C PRO A 154 -13.41 1.69 16.09
N ILE A 155 -13.16 2.83 15.46
CA ILE A 155 -13.35 2.97 14.00
C ILE A 155 -12.08 2.44 13.33
N VAL A 156 -12.25 1.62 12.28
CA VAL A 156 -11.10 1.14 11.50
C VAL A 156 -11.01 1.92 10.20
N ILE A 157 -9.81 2.43 9.90
CA ILE A 157 -9.45 3.03 8.62
C ILE A 157 -8.55 2.02 7.89
N ILE A 158 -8.88 1.69 6.65
CA ILE A 158 -8.06 0.81 5.81
C ILE A 158 -7.46 1.66 4.69
N ASP A 159 -6.14 1.67 4.59
CA ASP A 159 -5.40 2.27 3.48
C ASP A 159 -5.09 1.20 2.42
N GLU A 160 -5.25 1.53 1.14
CA GLU A 160 -5.05 0.63 0.00
C GLU A 160 -5.88 -0.68 0.09
N PRO A 161 -7.23 -0.59 0.05
CA PRO A 161 -8.14 -1.72 0.24
C PRO A 161 -7.98 -2.83 -0.79
N HIS A 162 -7.45 -2.56 -1.99
CA HIS A 162 -7.13 -3.60 -2.98
C HIS A 162 -6.16 -4.68 -2.44
N ARG A 163 -5.35 -4.36 -1.42
CA ARG A 163 -4.47 -5.32 -0.73
C ARG A 163 -5.19 -6.18 0.32
N PHE A 164 -6.45 -5.89 0.60
CA PHE A 164 -7.26 -6.60 1.58
C PHE A 164 -8.59 -7.07 0.98
N PRO A 165 -8.59 -8.09 0.11
CA PRO A 165 -9.85 -8.69 -0.33
C PRO A 165 -10.59 -9.33 0.85
N ARG A 166 -11.91 -9.13 0.91
CA ARG A 166 -12.75 -9.47 2.08
C ARG A 166 -12.76 -10.96 2.43
N ASP A 167 -12.57 -11.83 1.45
CA ASP A 167 -12.53 -13.28 1.63
C ASP A 167 -11.21 -13.77 2.28
N LYS A 168 -10.16 -12.93 2.31
CA LYS A 168 -8.83 -13.29 2.80
C LYS A 168 -8.66 -13.10 4.30
N ALA A 169 -7.68 -13.81 4.85
CA ALA A 169 -7.37 -13.82 6.28
C ALA A 169 -7.08 -12.44 6.86
N ASN A 170 -6.41 -11.55 6.12
CA ASN A 170 -6.10 -10.20 6.58
C ASN A 170 -7.36 -9.38 6.83
N TYR A 171 -8.35 -9.45 5.94
CA TYR A 171 -9.60 -8.74 6.13
C TYR A 171 -10.42 -9.31 7.28
N LYS A 172 -10.47 -10.64 7.39
CA LYS A 172 -11.13 -11.31 8.53
C LYS A 172 -10.50 -10.93 9.87
N ALA A 173 -9.19 -10.69 9.92
CA ALA A 173 -8.52 -10.16 11.11
C ALA A 173 -8.95 -8.74 11.46
N ILE A 174 -9.20 -7.90 10.45
CA ILE A 174 -9.73 -6.54 10.63
C ILE A 174 -11.16 -6.61 11.16
N GLU A 175 -12.02 -7.43 10.57
CA GLU A 175 -13.40 -7.65 11.02
C GLU A 175 -13.42 -8.22 12.45
N ALA A 176 -12.44 -9.07 12.81
CA ALA A 176 -12.29 -9.58 14.17
C ALA A 176 -11.98 -8.48 15.21
N LEU A 177 -11.63 -7.25 14.83
CA LEU A 177 -11.57 -6.12 15.78
C LEU A 177 -12.96 -5.65 16.24
N LYS A 178 -14.03 -6.19 15.63
CA LYS A 178 -15.43 -5.79 15.85
C LYS A 178 -15.61 -4.26 15.81
N PRO A 179 -15.15 -3.61 14.73
CA PRO A 179 -15.17 -2.16 14.61
C PRO A 179 -16.60 -1.61 14.66
N GLN A 180 -16.73 -0.35 15.06
CA GLN A 180 -18.00 0.36 14.93
C GLN A 180 -18.33 0.60 13.46
N THR A 181 -17.35 0.97 12.65
CA THR A 181 -17.46 1.11 11.19
C THR A 181 -16.06 0.98 10.59
N ILE A 182 -16.01 0.57 9.33
CA ILE A 182 -14.80 0.50 8.51
C ILE A 182 -14.89 1.58 7.44
N ILE A 183 -13.84 2.39 7.32
CA ILE A 183 -13.69 3.40 6.27
C ILE A 183 -12.47 3.02 5.42
N ARG A 184 -12.69 2.73 4.13
CA ARG A 184 -11.61 2.32 3.21
C ARG A 184 -11.23 3.48 2.31
N PHE A 185 -9.93 3.79 2.23
CA PHE A 185 -9.36 4.83 1.38
C PHE A 185 -8.43 4.20 0.34
N GLY A 186 -8.66 4.45 -0.94
CA GLY A 186 -7.78 3.94 -1.99
C GLY A 186 -8.11 4.46 -3.39
N ALA A 187 -7.15 4.34 -4.30
CA ALA A 187 -7.41 4.57 -5.73
C ALA A 187 -8.09 3.35 -6.37
N THR A 188 -7.70 2.17 -5.91
CA THR A 188 -8.16 0.86 -6.40
C THR A 188 -8.82 0.06 -5.28
N PHE A 189 -9.84 -0.70 -5.66
CA PHE A 189 -10.61 -1.56 -4.75
C PHE A 189 -10.59 -3.01 -5.27
N PRO A 190 -10.72 -4.01 -4.37
CA PRO A 190 -10.77 -5.41 -4.76
C PRO A 190 -11.90 -5.68 -5.76
N ASP A 191 -11.73 -6.73 -6.55
CA ASP A 191 -12.79 -7.24 -7.41
C ASP A 191 -13.54 -8.37 -6.70
N VAL A 192 -14.86 -8.39 -6.86
CA VAL A 192 -15.74 -9.46 -6.41
C VAL A 192 -16.49 -10.03 -7.62
N THR A 193 -16.53 -11.36 -7.71
CA THR A 193 -17.39 -12.03 -8.69
C THR A 193 -18.77 -12.21 -8.11
N VAL A 194 -19.79 -11.72 -8.81
CA VAL A 194 -21.20 -11.91 -8.46
C VAL A 194 -21.87 -12.77 -9.53
N GLY A 195 -22.83 -13.59 -9.12
CA GLY A 195 -23.54 -14.51 -10.00
C GLY A 195 -22.82 -15.85 -10.18
N SER A 196 -23.47 -16.77 -10.90
CA SER A 196 -23.01 -18.13 -11.13
C SER A 196 -23.14 -18.51 -12.62
N GLY A 197 -22.35 -19.49 -13.06
CA GLY A 197 -22.37 -19.98 -14.44
C GLY A 197 -22.13 -18.87 -15.47
N ARG A 198 -23.02 -18.77 -16.45
CA ARG A 198 -22.96 -17.77 -17.55
C ARG A 198 -23.24 -16.33 -17.11
N ASN A 199 -23.78 -16.13 -15.91
CA ASN A 199 -24.11 -14.81 -15.36
C ASN A 199 -23.03 -14.25 -14.43
N ARG A 200 -21.81 -14.81 -14.45
CA ARG A 200 -20.70 -14.30 -13.65
C ARG A 200 -20.30 -12.91 -14.14
N GLN A 201 -20.36 -11.94 -13.23
CA GLN A 201 -19.91 -10.58 -13.48
C GLN A 201 -18.87 -10.21 -12.44
N VAL A 202 -17.79 -9.57 -12.88
CA VAL A 202 -16.77 -9.01 -11.99
C VAL A 202 -17.10 -7.54 -11.77
N LYS A 203 -17.26 -7.15 -10.52
CA LYS A 203 -17.46 -5.75 -10.12
C LYS A 203 -16.52 -5.38 -8.98
N LYS A 204 -16.33 -4.09 -8.76
CA LYS A 204 -15.59 -3.61 -7.59
C LYS A 204 -16.36 -3.92 -6.31
N ASP A 205 -15.63 -4.41 -5.32
CA ASP A 205 -16.14 -4.68 -3.98
C ASP A 205 -16.28 -3.36 -3.22
N TYR A 206 -17.42 -2.69 -3.39
CA TYR A 206 -17.85 -1.56 -2.58
C TYR A 206 -18.93 -2.00 -1.60
N TYR A 207 -18.82 -1.55 -0.34
CA TYR A 207 -19.75 -1.87 0.74
C TYR A 207 -21.19 -1.47 0.42
N ARG A 208 -21.38 -0.35 -0.28
CA ARG A 208 -22.70 0.18 -0.65
C ARG A 208 -22.94 0.16 -2.16
N GLY A 209 -22.25 -0.71 -2.89
CA GLY A 209 -22.30 -0.80 -4.35
C GLY A 209 -21.49 0.28 -5.08
N GLU A 210 -21.27 1.43 -4.44
CA GLU A 210 -20.48 2.56 -4.97
C GLU A 210 -19.66 3.24 -3.87
N PRO A 211 -18.58 3.97 -4.22
CA PRO A 211 -17.86 4.79 -3.26
C PRO A 211 -18.67 6.04 -2.88
N GLN A 212 -18.64 6.41 -1.60
CA GLN A 212 -19.33 7.61 -1.09
C GLN A 212 -18.62 8.90 -1.46
N TYR A 213 -17.38 8.80 -1.93
CA TYR A 213 -16.63 9.89 -2.56
C TYR A 213 -15.73 9.30 -3.64
N ASN A 214 -15.65 9.96 -4.79
CA ASN A 214 -14.87 9.50 -5.93
C ASN A 214 -14.11 10.65 -6.57
N LEU A 215 -12.81 10.72 -6.29
CA LEU A 215 -11.85 11.52 -7.02
C LEU A 215 -11.00 10.56 -7.87
N ASN A 216 -11.36 10.44 -9.16
CA ASN A 216 -10.72 9.49 -10.07
C ASN A 216 -9.48 10.09 -10.76
N ALA A 217 -8.72 9.26 -11.49
CA ALA A 217 -7.50 9.68 -12.20
C ALA A 217 -7.72 10.85 -13.17
N VAL A 218 -8.81 10.80 -13.94
CA VAL A 218 -9.14 11.80 -14.96
C VAL A 218 -9.46 13.13 -14.28
N ASP A 219 -10.30 13.13 -13.25
CA ASP A 219 -10.63 14.33 -12.48
C ASP A 219 -9.38 14.90 -11.80
N SER A 220 -8.52 14.03 -11.27
CA SER A 220 -7.28 14.45 -10.60
C SER A 220 -6.32 15.15 -11.57
N PHE A 221 -6.18 14.60 -12.77
CA PHE A 221 -5.36 15.18 -13.83
C PHE A 221 -5.97 16.48 -14.37
N ASN A 222 -7.26 16.47 -14.72
CA ASN A 222 -7.94 17.63 -15.31
C ASN A 222 -8.01 18.83 -14.35
N ASN A 223 -8.09 18.57 -13.04
CA ASN A 223 -8.06 19.63 -12.02
C ASN A 223 -6.63 20.04 -11.61
N GLY A 224 -5.58 19.52 -12.27
CA GLY A 224 -4.19 19.85 -11.95
C GLY A 224 -3.73 19.40 -10.56
N LEU A 225 -4.40 18.41 -9.96
CA LEU A 225 -4.08 17.90 -8.62
C LEU A 225 -2.88 16.95 -8.63
N VAL A 226 -2.52 16.42 -9.81
CA VAL A 226 -1.36 15.55 -10.03
C VAL A 226 -0.54 16.08 -11.20
N LYS A 227 0.76 15.78 -11.20
CA LYS A 227 1.65 16.14 -12.31
C LYS A 227 1.29 15.32 -13.55
N GLY A 228 1.40 15.96 -14.71
CA GLY A 228 1.33 15.24 -15.99
C GLY A 228 2.56 14.36 -16.22
N ILE A 229 2.40 13.37 -17.09
CA ILE A 229 3.46 12.45 -17.49
C ILE A 229 3.95 12.89 -18.87
N ASP A 230 5.25 13.14 -18.97
CA ASP A 230 5.96 13.36 -20.23
C ASP A 230 6.87 12.15 -20.44
N ILE A 231 6.69 11.45 -21.57
CA ILE A 231 7.35 10.16 -21.82
C ILE A 231 8.42 10.37 -22.88
N PHE A 232 9.67 10.11 -22.49
CA PHE A 232 10.82 10.12 -23.39
C PHE A 232 11.16 8.69 -23.78
N TYR A 233 11.19 8.43 -25.08
CA TYR A 233 11.64 7.16 -25.64
C TYR A 233 13.05 7.37 -26.19
N PRO A 234 14.04 6.60 -25.73
CA PRO A 234 15.38 6.65 -26.32
C PRO A 234 15.30 6.22 -27.79
N ASN A 235 16.12 6.82 -28.64
CA ASN A 235 16.14 6.52 -30.06
C ASN A 235 16.77 5.13 -30.32
N LEU A 236 15.96 4.09 -30.33
CA LEU A 236 16.35 2.80 -30.91
C LEU A 236 16.28 2.89 -32.43
N SER A 237 17.29 2.36 -33.12
CA SER A 237 17.17 2.14 -34.57
C SER A 237 16.03 1.16 -34.87
N GLU A 238 15.35 1.31 -36.01
CA GLU A 238 14.30 0.37 -36.42
C GLU A 238 14.80 -1.09 -36.45
N GLN A 239 16.08 -1.32 -36.74
CA GLN A 239 16.67 -2.65 -36.78
C GLN A 239 16.79 -3.27 -35.38
N GLN A 240 17.21 -2.49 -34.37
CA GLN A 240 17.27 -2.93 -32.98
C GLN A 240 15.86 -3.15 -32.39
N ALA A 241 14.89 -2.31 -32.76
CA ALA A 241 13.50 -2.45 -32.30
C ALA A 241 12.78 -3.66 -32.92
N ARG A 242 13.17 -4.10 -34.12
CA ARG A 242 12.59 -5.28 -34.80
C ARG A 242 13.08 -6.61 -34.20
N LYS A 243 14.26 -6.65 -33.60
CA LYS A 243 14.74 -7.83 -32.87
C LYS A 243 14.08 -7.88 -31.51
N SER A 244 12.98 -8.61 -31.40
CA SER A 244 12.26 -8.81 -30.13
C SER A 244 11.99 -10.29 -29.88
N TRP A 245 12.19 -10.71 -28.63
CA TRP A 245 11.91 -12.06 -28.14
C TRP A 245 10.73 -12.04 -27.18
N ILE A 246 9.73 -12.88 -27.41
CA ILE A 246 8.54 -12.98 -26.55
C ILE A 246 8.72 -14.14 -25.57
N VAL A 247 8.43 -13.92 -24.29
CA VAL A 247 8.35 -14.97 -23.28
C VAL A 247 7.16 -15.88 -23.58
N ASP A 248 7.40 -17.03 -24.19
CA ASP A 248 6.35 -18.01 -24.51
C ASP A 248 5.97 -18.84 -23.28
N LYS A 249 6.97 -19.17 -22.45
CA LYS A 249 6.83 -19.92 -21.20
C LYS A 249 7.89 -19.47 -20.20
N VAL A 250 7.51 -19.37 -18.93
CA VAL A 250 8.45 -19.16 -17.82
C VAL A 250 8.00 -19.92 -16.58
N SER A 251 8.91 -20.67 -15.98
CA SER A 251 8.66 -21.51 -14.79
C SER A 251 9.67 -21.22 -13.68
N ALA A 252 9.82 -22.08 -12.67
CA ALA A 252 10.90 -21.89 -11.71
C ALA A 252 12.28 -22.30 -12.26
N LYS A 253 12.32 -23.11 -13.33
CA LYS A 253 13.53 -23.78 -13.82
C LYS A 253 13.86 -23.53 -15.28
N GLU A 254 12.88 -23.09 -16.05
CA GLU A 254 13.02 -22.92 -17.50
C GLU A 254 12.39 -21.60 -17.96
N LEU A 255 12.96 -21.03 -19.01
CA LEU A 255 12.46 -19.90 -19.77
C LEU A 255 12.48 -20.27 -21.25
N ILE A 256 11.37 -20.08 -21.95
CA ILE A 256 11.28 -20.26 -23.39
C ILE A 256 10.96 -18.92 -24.03
N LEU A 257 11.89 -18.46 -24.86
CA LEU A 257 11.75 -17.26 -25.67
C LEU A 257 11.42 -17.65 -27.11
N LYS A 258 10.56 -16.87 -27.75
CA LYS A 258 10.21 -17.06 -29.17
C LYS A 258 10.35 -15.80 -29.99
N GLN A 259 10.76 -15.98 -31.24
CA GLN A 259 10.80 -14.94 -32.26
C GLN A 259 10.31 -15.56 -33.58
N GLY A 260 9.11 -15.20 -34.03
CA GLY A 260 8.45 -15.90 -35.13
C GLY A 260 8.26 -17.38 -34.78
N ASP A 261 8.77 -18.27 -35.64
CA ASP A 261 8.75 -19.73 -35.46
C ASP A 261 9.97 -20.28 -34.69
N ILE A 262 10.93 -19.42 -34.32
CA ILE A 262 12.14 -19.80 -33.59
C ILE A 262 11.83 -19.82 -32.10
N HIS A 263 12.16 -20.93 -31.44
CA HIS A 263 12.08 -21.09 -29.98
C HIS A 263 13.46 -21.39 -29.40
N LYS A 264 13.81 -20.68 -28.33
CA LYS A 264 15.05 -20.86 -27.57
C LYS A 264 14.71 -21.09 -26.10
N THR A 265 15.37 -22.07 -25.51
CA THR A 265 15.14 -22.47 -24.11
C THR A 265 16.38 -22.15 -23.29
N LEU A 266 16.17 -21.51 -22.15
CA LEU A 266 17.17 -21.24 -21.13
C LEU A 266 16.79 -21.96 -19.84
N TYR A 267 17.77 -22.57 -19.19
CA TYR A 267 17.69 -23.12 -17.85
C TYR A 267 18.35 -22.19 -16.84
N VAL A 268 18.18 -22.50 -15.55
CA VAL A 268 18.76 -21.69 -14.48
C VAL A 268 20.27 -21.64 -14.60
N GLY A 269 20.81 -20.43 -14.74
CA GLY A 269 22.25 -20.17 -14.95
C GLY A 269 22.64 -19.90 -16.40
N ASP A 270 21.78 -20.20 -17.38
CA ASP A 270 22.07 -19.95 -18.80
C ASP A 270 21.97 -18.44 -19.10
N ASN A 271 22.79 -17.95 -20.04
CA ASN A 271 22.89 -16.53 -20.37
C ASN A 271 21.86 -16.15 -21.44
N LEU A 272 21.31 -14.94 -21.37
CA LEU A 272 20.45 -14.40 -22.43
C LEU A 272 21.20 -14.28 -23.76
N SER A 273 22.52 -14.08 -23.75
CA SER A 273 23.35 -14.09 -24.96
C SER A 273 23.31 -15.42 -25.71
N ASP A 274 23.01 -16.54 -25.04
CA ASP A 274 22.86 -17.86 -25.69
C ASP A 274 21.61 -17.92 -26.62
N VAL A 275 20.67 -16.98 -26.44
CA VAL A 275 19.47 -16.82 -27.25
C VAL A 275 19.76 -15.96 -28.49
N ASP A 276 20.43 -14.82 -28.27
CA ASP A 276 20.76 -13.81 -29.29
C ASP A 276 22.00 -13.04 -28.82
N ASP A 277 23.05 -13.00 -29.64
CA ASP A 277 24.32 -12.36 -29.31
C ASP A 277 24.17 -10.85 -29.03
N ASP A 278 23.07 -10.23 -29.48
CA ASP A 278 22.75 -8.83 -29.19
C ASP A 278 22.33 -8.59 -27.73
N PHE A 279 22.04 -9.64 -26.95
CA PHE A 279 21.87 -9.51 -25.50
C PHE A 279 23.26 -9.33 -24.88
N GLU A 280 23.65 -8.08 -24.69
CA GLU A 280 24.88 -7.75 -23.96
C GLU A 280 24.69 -7.86 -22.44
N GLY A 281 25.80 -8.20 -21.76
CA GLY A 281 25.87 -8.35 -20.31
C GLY A 281 25.72 -9.80 -19.84
N ASP A 282 26.21 -10.08 -18.63
CA ASP A 282 26.12 -11.41 -17.99
C ASP A 282 24.74 -11.62 -17.34
N VAL A 283 23.67 -11.30 -18.07
CA VAL A 283 22.30 -11.48 -17.58
C VAL A 283 21.91 -12.94 -17.79
N VAL A 284 21.74 -13.65 -16.69
CA VAL A 284 21.37 -15.07 -16.69
C VAL A 284 19.95 -15.26 -16.22
N TYR A 285 19.36 -16.39 -16.61
CA TYR A 285 18.10 -16.80 -16.02
C TYR A 285 18.33 -17.31 -14.58
N ALA A 286 17.94 -16.51 -13.58
CA ALA A 286 18.16 -16.84 -12.16
C ALA A 286 17.17 -17.88 -11.61
N GLY A 287 16.17 -18.27 -12.41
CA GLY A 287 15.08 -19.13 -11.98
C GLY A 287 13.97 -18.38 -11.25
N SER A 288 12.97 -19.11 -10.77
CA SER A 288 11.78 -18.52 -10.13
C SER A 288 11.07 -17.42 -10.96
N LYS A 289 11.20 -17.46 -12.29
CA LYS A 289 10.71 -16.44 -13.23
C LYS A 289 11.45 -15.09 -13.15
N VAL A 290 12.71 -15.07 -12.77
CA VAL A 290 13.50 -13.84 -12.59
C VAL A 290 14.83 -13.95 -13.34
N LEU A 291 15.34 -12.84 -13.85
CA LEU A 291 16.69 -12.70 -14.40
C LEU A 291 17.69 -12.26 -13.31
N SER A 292 19.00 -12.39 -13.54
CA SER A 292 20.01 -11.97 -12.55
C SER A 292 20.02 -10.47 -12.23
N ASN A 293 19.35 -9.66 -13.03
CA ASN A 293 19.13 -8.22 -12.79
C ASN A 293 17.77 -7.91 -12.11
N ASP A 294 17.17 -8.90 -11.44
CA ASP A 294 15.88 -8.81 -10.75
C ASP A 294 14.65 -8.56 -11.64
N LEU A 295 14.79 -8.67 -12.97
CA LEU A 295 13.65 -8.53 -13.87
C LEU A 295 12.71 -9.75 -13.74
N GLU A 296 11.52 -9.54 -13.18
CA GLU A 296 10.45 -10.55 -13.14
C GLU A 296 9.83 -10.74 -14.53
N LEU A 297 9.81 -11.99 -14.99
CA LEU A 297 9.30 -12.39 -16.30
C LEU A 297 7.87 -12.92 -16.21
N SER A 298 7.07 -12.56 -17.19
CA SER A 298 5.70 -13.08 -17.36
C SER A 298 5.45 -13.53 -18.79
N LYS A 299 4.55 -14.50 -18.97
CA LYS A 299 4.19 -14.98 -20.31
C LYS A 299 3.63 -13.81 -21.14
N GLY A 300 4.16 -13.64 -22.35
CA GLY A 300 3.82 -12.55 -23.26
C GLY A 300 4.68 -11.30 -23.13
N MET A 301 5.59 -11.25 -22.14
CA MET A 301 6.56 -10.17 -22.02
C MET A 301 7.51 -10.16 -23.22
N ILE A 302 7.87 -8.96 -23.70
CA ILE A 302 8.77 -8.76 -24.83
C ILE A 302 10.13 -8.31 -24.29
N LEU A 303 11.19 -8.99 -24.71
CA LEU A 303 12.58 -8.67 -24.44
C LEU A 303 13.22 -8.17 -25.73
N ILE A 304 13.81 -6.98 -25.68
CA ILE A 304 14.50 -6.37 -26.81
C ILE A 304 16.00 -6.42 -26.49
N PRO A 305 16.82 -7.23 -27.17
CA PRO A 305 18.25 -7.38 -26.87
C PRO A 305 18.99 -6.04 -26.81
N GLY A 306 18.68 -5.13 -27.73
CA GLY A 306 19.27 -3.78 -27.76
C GLY A 306 19.05 -2.95 -26.49
N THR A 307 18.05 -3.26 -25.65
CA THR A 307 17.82 -2.56 -24.38
C THR A 307 18.72 -3.02 -23.24
N PHE A 308 19.39 -4.17 -23.42
CA PHE A 308 20.36 -4.71 -22.45
C PHE A 308 21.79 -4.21 -22.72
N GLN A 309 22.01 -3.56 -23.87
CA GLN A 309 23.30 -2.97 -24.23
C GLN A 309 23.69 -1.84 -23.29
N ALA A 310 24.96 -1.79 -22.91
CA ALA A 310 25.49 -0.74 -22.03
C ALA A 310 25.28 0.65 -22.67
N SER A 311 25.46 0.74 -23.99
CA SER A 311 25.23 1.95 -24.78
C SER A 311 23.79 2.47 -24.70
N TYR A 312 22.79 1.59 -24.62
CA TYR A 312 21.39 1.98 -24.45
C TYR A 312 21.10 2.51 -23.05
N GLN A 313 21.70 1.91 -22.02
CA GLN A 313 21.60 2.42 -20.64
C GLN A 313 22.29 3.78 -20.49
N GLU A 314 23.46 3.95 -21.08
CA GLU A 314 24.18 5.23 -21.13
C GLU A 314 23.35 6.31 -21.82
N MET A 315 22.72 5.99 -22.96
CA MET A 315 21.81 6.90 -23.67
C MET A 315 20.63 7.35 -22.80
N ILE A 316 19.98 6.41 -22.07
CA ILE A 316 18.89 6.76 -21.14
C ILE A 316 19.38 7.70 -20.04
N ILE A 317 20.57 7.45 -19.48
CA ILE A 317 21.15 8.29 -18.43
C ILE A 317 21.49 9.68 -18.99
N GLU A 318 22.10 9.75 -20.16
CA GLU A 318 22.44 11.01 -20.82
C GLU A 318 21.19 11.84 -21.12
N ASP A 319 20.16 11.23 -21.70
CA ASP A 319 18.87 11.89 -21.96
C ASP A 319 18.22 12.38 -20.66
N ALA A 320 18.24 11.57 -19.60
CA ALA A 320 17.71 11.95 -18.30
C ALA A 320 18.47 13.13 -17.67
N LEU A 321 19.80 13.17 -17.80
CA LEU A 321 20.63 14.29 -17.33
C LEU A 321 20.35 15.56 -18.14
N ASN A 322 20.27 15.45 -19.46
CA ASN A 322 19.97 16.57 -20.34
C ASN A 322 18.59 17.17 -20.03
N GLU A 323 17.56 16.33 -19.89
CA GLU A 323 16.22 16.79 -19.50
C GLU A 323 16.20 17.34 -18.07
N HIS A 324 16.98 16.78 -17.15
CA HIS A 324 17.12 17.32 -15.80
C HIS A 324 17.65 18.75 -15.83
N PHE A 325 18.78 19.01 -16.48
CA PHE A 325 19.36 20.36 -16.56
C PHE A 325 18.45 21.34 -17.31
N ARG A 326 17.78 20.89 -18.37
CA ARG A 326 16.79 21.69 -19.10
C ARG A 326 15.66 22.14 -18.17
N LYS A 327 15.07 21.20 -17.42
CA LYS A 327 14.00 21.49 -16.45
C LYS A 327 14.48 22.28 -15.25
N GLU A 328 15.71 22.07 -14.79
CA GLU A 328 16.31 22.83 -13.71
C GLU A 328 16.40 24.31 -14.10
N GLN A 329 16.94 24.62 -15.29
CA GLN A 329 17.01 25.99 -15.79
C GLN A 329 15.62 26.61 -15.96
N GLU A 330 14.67 25.91 -16.58
CA GLU A 330 13.28 26.39 -16.72
C GLU A 330 12.65 26.76 -15.37
N ASN A 331 12.86 25.93 -14.34
CA ASN A 331 12.32 26.19 -13.00
C ASN A 331 13.09 27.26 -12.24
N PHE A 332 14.41 27.33 -12.39
CA PHE A 332 15.27 28.31 -11.72
C PHE A 332 15.03 29.74 -12.22
N PHE A 333 14.83 29.89 -13.52
CA PHE A 333 14.53 31.18 -14.16
C PHE A 333 13.03 31.52 -14.19
N ARG A 334 12.18 30.67 -13.61
CA ARG A 334 10.74 30.93 -13.54
C ARG A 334 10.50 32.17 -12.67
N LEU A 335 9.90 33.20 -13.27
CA LEU A 335 9.44 34.37 -12.52
C LEU A 335 8.38 33.92 -11.49
N ASN A 336 8.60 34.26 -10.22
CA ASN A 336 7.60 34.09 -9.18
C ASN A 336 6.46 35.10 -9.45
N ASN A 337 5.42 34.64 -10.16
CA ASN A 337 4.16 35.38 -10.26
C ASN A 337 3.28 35.10 -9.04
#